data_AF-A0A2S6SA40-F1
#
_entry.id   AF-A0A2S6SA40-F1
#
_cell.length_a   1.000
_cell.length_b   1.000
_cell.length_c   1.000
_cell.angle_alpha   90.00
_cell.angle_beta   90.00
_cell.angle_gamma   90.00
#
_symmetry.space_group_name_H-M   'P 1'
#
loop_
_entity.id
_entity.type
_entity.pdbx_description
1 polymer ?
#
loop_
_entity_poly.entity_id
_entity_poly.type
_entity_poly.pdbx_seq_one_letter_code
_entity_poly.pdbx_strand_id
1 'polypeptide(L)'
;MKKRFESKIDGWIFLDKPIGLSSNKVLQSVRKIFNNCKAGYVGTLDPLASGFLPIAIGNATKTIRLVEHHTKEYIFTIQWGVKTETGDLEGKI
;
A
#
# COMPACT_ATOMS: atom_id res chain seq x y z
N MET A 1 9.51 18.38 -21.55
CA MET A 1 8.83 17.30 -20.80
C MET A 1 9.55 15.98 -21.06
N LYS A 2 10.11 15.32 -20.04
CA LYS A 2 10.75 13.99 -20.21
C LYS A 2 9.67 12.98 -20.64
N LYS A 3 9.86 12.30 -21.78
CA LYS A 3 9.02 11.15 -22.19
C LYS A 3 9.07 10.13 -21.05
N ARG A 4 7.91 9.91 -20.42
CA ARG A 4 7.74 8.88 -19.40
C ARG A 4 7.89 7.55 -20.13
N PHE A 5 8.98 6.81 -19.87
CA PHE A 5 9.15 5.47 -20.42
C PHE A 5 7.94 4.64 -19.98
N GLU A 6 7.08 4.25 -20.92
CA GLU A 6 6.07 3.25 -20.66
C GLU A 6 6.81 1.93 -20.39
N SER A 7 6.70 1.42 -19.16
CA SER A 7 7.13 0.06 -18.89
C SER A 7 6.28 -0.86 -19.77
N LYS A 8 6.91 -1.79 -20.50
CA LYS A 8 6.19 -2.86 -21.23
C LYS A 8 5.51 -3.89 -20.30
N ILE A 9 5.53 -3.64 -18.99
CA ILE A 9 5.01 -4.53 -17.95
C ILE A 9 3.73 -3.90 -17.42
N ASP A 10 2.65 -4.67 -17.53
CA ASP A 10 1.33 -4.37 -16.98
C ASP A 10 0.93 -5.53 -16.07
N GLY A 11 0.41 -5.24 -14.88
CA GLY A 11 -0.04 -6.31 -13.97
C GLY A 11 -0.23 -5.87 -12.53
N TRP A 12 -0.55 -6.86 -11.69
CA TRP A 12 -0.67 -6.71 -10.24
C TRP A 12 0.47 -7.43 -9.53
N ILE A 13 0.98 -6.79 -8.49
CA ILE A 13 1.92 -7.37 -7.54
C ILE A 13 1.23 -7.39 -6.18
N PHE A 14 1.17 -8.57 -5.57
CA PHE A 14 0.65 -8.73 -4.23
C PHE A 14 1.82 -8.83 -3.26
N LEU A 15 1.95 -7.85 -2.38
CA LEU A 15 3.02 -7.77 -1.41
C LEU A 15 2.47 -8.01 -0.01
N ASP A 16 3.28 -8.67 0.80
CA ASP A 16 3.18 -8.56 2.25
C ASP A 16 4.00 -7.34 2.69
N LYS A 17 3.31 -6.26 3.09
CA LYS A 17 3.92 -5.02 3.54
C LYS A 17 4.55 -5.25 4.91
N PRO A 18 5.85 -4.99 5.11
CA PRO A 18 6.44 -5.09 6.44
C PRO A 18 5.96 -3.94 7.35
N ILE A 19 6.07 -4.17 8.66
CA ILE A 19 5.87 -3.14 9.70
C ILE A 19 6.96 -2.06 9.59
N GLY A 20 6.61 -0.82 9.91
CA GLY A 20 7.50 0.34 9.93
C GLY A 20 7.59 1.09 8.60
N LEU A 21 7.00 0.55 7.52
CA LEU A 21 6.93 1.21 6.22
C LEU A 21 5.52 1.70 5.91
N SER A 22 5.42 2.95 5.42
CA SER A 22 4.17 3.43 4.84
C SER A 22 3.90 2.76 3.49
N SER A 23 2.63 2.59 3.14
CA SER A 23 2.21 2.04 1.85
C SER A 23 2.85 2.78 0.65
N ASN A 24 3.00 4.10 0.75
CA ASN A 24 3.67 4.89 -0.28
C ASN A 24 5.18 4.61 -0.38
N LYS A 25 5.90 4.37 0.73
CA LYS A 25 7.32 3.98 0.67
C LYS A 25 7.50 2.65 -0.06
N VAL A 26 6.60 1.69 0.17
CA VAL A 26 6.59 0.41 -0.55
C VAL A 26 6.29 0.62 -2.04
N LEU A 27 5.29 1.45 -2.38
CA LEU A 27 5.01 1.82 -3.77
C LEU A 27 6.22 2.43 -4.47
N GLN A 28 6.93 3.38 -3.86
CA GLN A 28 8.11 3.99 -4.47
C GLN A 28 9.23 2.97 -4.68
N SER A 29 9.38 2.01 -3.77
CA SER A 29 10.36 0.93 -3.90
C SER A 29 10.03 0.03 -5.10
N VAL A 30 8.76 -0.37 -5.26
CA VAL A 30 8.29 -1.11 -6.44
C VAL A 30 8.50 -0.31 -7.72
N ARG A 31 8.12 0.98 -7.74
CA ARG A 31 8.37 1.82 -8.92
C ARG A 31 9.84 1.84 -9.29
N LYS A 32 10.75 1.94 -8.31
CA LYS A 32 12.20 1.92 -8.57
C LYS A 32 12.66 0.60 -9.19
N ILE A 33 12.16 -0.54 -8.70
CA ILE A 33 12.46 -1.88 -9.24
C ILE A 33 11.97 -2.00 -10.70
N PHE A 34 10.80 -1.44 -11.00
CA PHE A 34 10.18 -1.49 -12.34
C PHE A 34 10.44 -0.22 -13.17
N ASN A 35 11.64 0.34 -13.11
CA ASN A 35 12.10 1.45 -13.97
C ASN A 35 11.23 2.72 -13.91
N ASN A 36 10.78 3.09 -12.72
CA ASN A 36 9.93 4.26 -12.44
C ASN A 36 8.60 4.26 -13.21
N CYS A 37 8.06 3.08 -13.48
CA CYS A 37 6.78 2.88 -14.15
C CYS A 37 5.62 3.62 -13.47
N LYS A 38 4.50 3.71 -14.20
CA LYS A 38 3.20 4.06 -13.60
C LYS A 38 2.83 2.94 -12.63
N ALA A 39 2.50 3.27 -11.39
CA ALA A 39 2.02 2.32 -10.40
C ALA A 39 1.08 3.00 -9.40
N GLY A 40 0.23 2.22 -8.75
CA GLY A 40 -0.64 2.64 -7.65
C GLY A 40 -1.02 1.44 -6.80
N TYR A 41 -1.38 1.66 -5.54
CA TYR A 41 -1.82 0.61 -4.63
C TYR A 41 -3.29 0.80 -4.23
N VAL A 42 -3.89 -0.23 -3.64
CA VAL A 42 -5.25 -0.19 -3.08
C VAL A 42 -5.21 -0.60 -1.62
N GLY A 43 -6.00 0.09 -0.79
CA GLY A 43 -6.05 -0.16 0.64
C GLY A 43 -4.77 0.31 1.33
N THR A 44 -4.72 1.59 1.71
CA THR A 44 -3.61 2.10 2.52
C THR A 44 -3.54 1.31 3.83
N LEU A 45 -2.37 0.74 4.11
CA LEU A 45 -2.01 0.18 5.40
C LEU A 45 -1.15 1.18 6.17
N ASP A 46 -1.43 1.32 7.45
CA ASP A 46 -0.65 2.14 8.39
C ASP A 46 0.79 1.62 8.53
N PRO A 47 1.75 2.48 8.92
CA PRO A 47 3.12 2.05 9.17
C PRO A 47 3.22 0.90 10.18
N LEU A 48 2.41 0.92 11.24
CA LEU A 48 2.38 -0.12 12.26
C LEU A 48 1.73 -1.45 11.83
N ALA A 49 1.00 -1.47 10.71
CA ALA A 49 0.37 -2.66 10.18
C ALA A 49 1.34 -3.46 9.28
N SER A 50 1.14 -4.77 9.17
CA SER A 50 1.71 -5.59 8.09
C SER A 50 0.60 -6.24 7.26
N GLY A 51 0.95 -6.94 6.19
CA GLY A 51 0.00 -7.73 5.42
C GLY A 51 -0.25 -7.20 4.01
N PHE A 52 -1.38 -7.61 3.46
CA PHE A 52 -1.66 -7.55 2.03
C PHE A 52 -1.75 -6.12 1.48
N LEU A 53 -0.80 -5.76 0.61
CA LEU A 53 -0.76 -4.50 -0.14
C LEU A 53 -0.69 -4.77 -1.66
N PRO A 54 -1.83 -4.76 -2.36
CA PRO A 54 -1.90 -4.87 -3.82
C PRO A 54 -1.35 -3.64 -4.51
N ILE A 55 -0.44 -3.85 -5.46
CA ILE A 55 0.16 -2.79 -6.29
C ILE A 55 -0.09 -3.10 -7.75
N ALA A 56 -0.83 -2.22 -8.43
CA ALA A 56 -1.03 -2.27 -9.86
C ALA A 56 0.07 -1.48 -10.58
N ILE A 57 0.57 -2.02 -11.68
CA ILE A 57 1.62 -1.44 -12.53
C ILE A 57 1.09 -1.22 -13.95
N GLY A 58 1.51 -0.12 -14.57
CA GLY A 58 1.20 0.20 -15.95
C GLY A 58 -0.31 0.39 -16.17
N ASN A 59 -0.86 -0.24 -17.20
CA ASN A 59 -2.28 -0.21 -17.54
C ASN A 59 -3.17 -0.86 -16.48
N ALA A 60 -2.66 -1.80 -15.67
CA ALA A 60 -3.42 -2.39 -14.57
C ALA A 60 -3.85 -1.34 -13.53
N THR A 61 -3.17 -0.18 -13.45
CA THR A 61 -3.63 0.93 -12.59
C THR A 61 -5.05 1.40 -12.92
N LYS A 62 -5.56 1.14 -14.12
CA LYS A 62 -6.95 1.46 -14.52
C LYS A 62 -7.97 0.54 -13.83
N THR A 63 -7.56 -0.66 -13.40
CA THR A 63 -8.46 -1.63 -12.74
C THR A 63 -8.55 -1.43 -11.23
N ILE A 64 -7.78 -0.51 -10.64
CA ILE A 64 -7.81 -0.19 -9.19
C ILE A 64 -9.22 0.09 -8.70
N ARG A 65 -9.99 0.91 -9.44
CA ARG A 65 -11.35 1.30 -9.07
C ARG A 65 -12.33 0.13 -8.96
N LEU A 66 -12.02 -0.99 -9.63
CA LEU A 66 -12.86 -2.19 -9.58
C LEU A 66 -12.70 -2.96 -8.27
N VAL A 67 -11.54 -2.83 -7.62
CA VAL A 67 -11.20 -3.60 -6.40
C VAL A 67 -11.22 -2.76 -5.12
N GLU A 68 -11.31 -1.43 -5.23
CA GLU A 68 -11.22 -0.49 -4.10
C GLU A 68 -12.26 -0.76 -3.01
N HIS A 69 -13.48 -1.09 -3.42
CA HIS A 69 -14.63 -1.33 -2.54
C HIS A 69 -14.82 -2.80 -2.14
N HIS A 70 -13.84 -3.67 -2.38
CA HIS A 70 -13.90 -5.03 -1.87
C HIS A 70 -13.69 -5.09 -0.34
N THR A 71 -14.24 -6.15 0.23
CA THR A 71 -14.10 -6.53 1.63
C THR A 71 -12.64 -6.73 2.00
N LYS A 72 -12.29 -6.35 3.23
CA LYS A 72 -10.95 -6.45 3.79
C LYS A 72 -11.07 -7.09 5.17
N GLU A 73 -10.14 -7.98 5.48
CA GLU A 73 -10.08 -8.68 6.75
C GLU A 73 -8.81 -8.28 7.48
N TYR A 74 -8.91 -8.09 8.80
CA TYR A 74 -7.83 -7.63 9.65
C TYR A 74 -7.76 -8.48 10.91
N ILE A 75 -6.55 -8.78 11.34
CA ILE A 75 -6.26 -9.35 12.65
C ILE A 75 -5.50 -8.28 13.44
N PHE A 76 -5.99 -7.96 14.63
CA PHE A 76 -5.41 -6.92 15.47
C PHE A 76 -5.59 -7.26 16.95
N THR A 77 -4.77 -6.62 17.77
CA THR A 77 -4.83 -6.72 19.23
C THR A 77 -5.25 -5.38 19.82
N ILE A 78 -6.19 -5.39 20.75
CA ILE A 78 -6.66 -4.19 21.46
C ILE A 78 -6.12 -4.20 22.88
N GLN A 79 -5.60 -3.06 23.34
CA GLN A 79 -5.31 -2.81 24.75
C GLN A 79 -6.49 -2.07 25.39
N TRP A 80 -7.20 -2.74 26.29
CA TRP A 80 -8.32 -2.14 27.02
C TRP A 80 -7.84 -1.20 28.14
N GLY A 81 -8.63 -0.16 28.42
CA GLY A 81 -8.36 0.79 29.51
C GLY A 81 -7.38 1.92 29.17
N VAL A 82 -6.87 1.98 27.95
CA VAL A 82 -5.97 3.02 27.46
C VAL A 82 -6.55 3.64 26.18
N LYS A 83 -6.46 4.96 26.06
CA LYS A 83 -6.79 5.70 24.85
C LYS A 83 -5.57 6.54 24.47
N THR A 84 -5.17 6.49 23.21
CA THR A 84 -4.09 7.33 22.68
C THR A 84 -4.64 8.38 21.71
N GLU A 85 -3.87 9.42 21.43
CA GLU A 85 -4.22 10.49 20.49
C GLU A 85 -4.51 9.97 19.06
N THR A 86 -3.79 8.94 18.62
CA THR A 86 -3.88 8.34 17.27
C THR A 86 -4.80 7.12 17.21
N GLY A 87 -5.23 6.58 18.36
CA GLY A 87 -6.03 5.35 18.42
C GLY A 87 -5.21 4.07 18.20
N ASP A 88 -3.88 4.18 18.16
CA ASP A 88 -2.93 3.08 18.01
C ASP A 88 -1.74 3.24 18.98
N LEU A 89 -0.69 2.42 18.79
CA LEU A 89 0.51 2.39 19.64
C LEU A 89 1.49 3.55 19.38
N GLU A 90 1.30 4.36 18.33
CA GLU A 90 2.22 5.46 18.00
C GLU A 90 1.87 6.76 18.73
N GLY A 91 0.62 6.90 19.19
CA GLY A 91 0.12 8.09 19.89
C GLY A 91 0.44 8.12 21.38
N LYS A 92 0.50 9.32 21.96
CA LYS A 92 0.60 9.50 23.41
C LYS A 92 -0.73 9.13 24.08
N ILE A 93 -0.65 8.60 25.31
CA ILE A 93 -1.80 8.32 26.20
C ILE A 93 -2.30 9.63 26.82
#